data_AF-A0AAF0EHE1-F1
#
_entry.id   AF-A0AAF0EHE1-F1
#
_cell.length_a   1.000
_cell.length_b   1.000
_cell.length_c   1.000
_cell.angle_alpha   90.00
_cell.angle_beta   90.00
_cell.angle_gamma   90.00
#
_symmetry.space_group_name_H-M   'P 1'
#
loop_
_entity.id
_entity.type
_entity.pdbx_description
1 polymer ?
#
loop_
_entity_poly.entity_id
_entity_poly.type
_entity_poly.pdbx_seq_one_letter_code
_entity_poly.pdbx_strand_id
1 'polypeptide(L)'
;MAPAIENPYAFLLERIIKNVDLLNESLQEMNRSVAAINNHNQEITIVAEMWNGYHRNVEFNLQNMDTHLPPGKILTNQSEPLNVIISGTSDPAVLSPDGFAAYVSSLKFDPDSFAGQSSSNDAQQANLGDGNGWMNQTGLYRKTPALMEVLQGGNHFRYWVQNGKKANTGAIFIAASIEMGLKQHHNIVSNGYDLGRDQLVGNATQAPTHSNKTEYTTKLLSMDASLMRGVSKNDLNHKISSDGKVAVLEVTTAPWRGNGASVVAMGPVLVGASLAAVASVALSL
;
A
#
# COMPACT_ATOMS: atom_id res chain seq x y z
N MET A 1 13.37 -65.89 -46.35
CA MET A 1 12.89 -64.58 -45.89
C MET A 1 12.81 -64.67 -44.37
N ALA A 2 13.83 -64.17 -43.66
CA ALA A 2 13.89 -64.27 -42.20
C ALA A 2 12.91 -63.26 -41.59
N PRO A 3 12.18 -63.62 -40.51
CA PRO A 3 11.24 -62.70 -39.89
C PRO A 3 12.01 -61.52 -39.26
N ALA A 4 11.51 -60.31 -39.48
CA ALA A 4 12.03 -59.12 -38.82
C ALA A 4 11.92 -59.33 -37.31
N ILE A 5 13.07 -59.35 -36.63
CA ILE A 5 13.14 -59.40 -35.17
C ILE A 5 12.63 -58.02 -34.72
N GLU A 6 11.36 -57.95 -34.33
CA GLU A 6 10.81 -56.76 -33.65
C GLU A 6 11.73 -56.43 -32.48
N ASN A 7 12.27 -55.21 -32.50
CA ASN A 7 13.22 -54.76 -31.50
C ASN A 7 12.54 -54.76 -30.12
N PRO A 8 12.92 -55.64 -29.18
CA PRO A 8 12.24 -55.80 -27.89
C PRO A 8 12.33 -54.54 -27.01
N TYR A 9 13.23 -53.61 -27.34
CA TYR A 9 13.37 -52.33 -26.65
C TYR A 9 12.29 -51.31 -27.06
N ALA A 10 11.63 -51.46 -28.20
CA ALA A 10 10.63 -50.51 -28.69
C ALA A 10 9.39 -50.46 -27.79
N PHE A 11 8.86 -51.61 -27.38
CA PHE A 11 7.73 -51.70 -26.45
C PHE A 11 8.07 -51.15 -25.05
N LEU A 12 9.31 -51.37 -24.61
CA LEU A 12 9.81 -50.85 -23.33
C LEU A 12 9.92 -49.31 -23.37
N LEU A 13 10.48 -48.75 -24.44
CA LEU A 13 10.57 -47.30 -24.67
C LEU A 13 9.19 -46.65 -24.74
N GLU A 14 8.23 -47.25 -25.47
CA GLU A 14 6.87 -46.72 -25.54
C GLU A 14 6.20 -46.65 -24.15
N ARG A 15 6.42 -47.67 -23.32
CA ARG A 15 5.90 -47.69 -21.94
C ARG A 15 6.59 -46.67 -21.05
N ILE A 16 7.90 -46.46 -21.22
CA ILE A 16 8.66 -45.42 -20.51
C ILE A 16 8.15 -44.03 -20.90
N ILE A 17 7.96 -43.76 -22.19
CA ILE A 17 7.44 -42.47 -22.69
C ILE A 17 6.07 -42.18 -22.10
N LYS A 18 5.13 -43.15 -22.18
CA LYS A 18 3.79 -42.99 -21.57
C LYS A 18 3.86 -42.72 -20.06
N ASN A 19 4.74 -43.40 -19.34
CA ASN A 19 4.92 -43.16 -17.91
C ASN A 19 5.50 -41.76 -17.62
N VAL A 20 6.42 -41.27 -18.45
CA VAL A 20 6.97 -39.90 -18.34
C VAL A 20 5.91 -38.85 -18.64
N ASP A 21 5.04 -39.08 -19.63
CA ASP A 21 3.93 -38.18 -19.94
C ASP A 21 2.95 -38.08 -18.77
N LEU A 22 2.54 -39.23 -18.20
CA LEU A 22 1.69 -39.28 -17.00
C LEU A 22 2.34 -38.59 -15.80
N LEU A 23 3.65 -38.74 -15.62
CA LEU A 23 4.39 -38.03 -14.58
C LEU A 23 4.35 -36.52 -14.80
N ASN A 24 4.54 -36.06 -16.04
CA ASN A 24 4.52 -34.64 -16.38
C ASN A 24 3.13 -34.02 -16.15
N GLU A 25 2.06 -34.71 -16.54
CA GLU A 25 0.68 -34.29 -16.25
C GLU A 25 0.43 -34.20 -14.74
N SER A 26 0.89 -35.20 -13.99
CA SER A 26 0.77 -35.22 -12.53
C SER A 26 1.54 -34.06 -11.87
N LEU A 27 2.73 -33.72 -12.38
CA LEU A 27 3.51 -32.57 -11.91
C LEU A 27 2.83 -31.24 -12.23
N GLN A 28 2.21 -31.10 -13.41
CA GLN A 28 1.44 -29.90 -13.75
C GLN A 28 0.24 -29.73 -12.83
N GLU A 29 -0.47 -30.82 -12.52
CA GLU A 29 -1.61 -30.79 -11.60
C GLU A 29 -1.18 -30.46 -10.17
N MET A 30 -0.06 -31.04 -9.71
CA MET A 30 0.55 -30.67 -8.43
C MET A 30 0.89 -29.17 -8.38
N ASN A 31 1.45 -28.62 -9.45
CA ASN A 31 1.80 -27.20 -9.50
C ASN A 31 0.56 -26.29 -9.45
N ARG A 32 -0.53 -26.68 -10.13
CA ARG A 32 -1.84 -26.01 -10.02
C ARG A 32 -2.39 -26.08 -8.60
N SER A 33 -2.31 -27.24 -7.97
CA SER A 33 -2.77 -27.45 -6.59
C SER A 33 -1.99 -26.61 -5.59
N VAL A 34 -0.65 -26.57 -5.69
CA VAL A 34 0.21 -25.73 -4.85
C VAL A 34 -0.10 -24.24 -5.05
N ALA A 35 -0.34 -23.79 -6.29
CA ALA A 35 -0.75 -22.42 -6.54
C ALA A 35 -2.09 -22.07 -5.87
N ALA A 36 -3.07 -22.98 -5.91
CA ALA A 36 -4.35 -22.81 -5.22
C ALA A 36 -4.19 -22.77 -3.69
N ILE A 37 -3.35 -23.65 -3.12
CA ILE A 37 -3.01 -23.66 -1.69
C ILE A 37 -2.33 -22.34 -1.28
N ASN A 38 -1.37 -21.85 -2.09
CA ASN A 38 -0.71 -20.58 -1.82
C ASN A 38 -1.70 -19.42 -1.81
N ASN A 39 -2.60 -19.34 -2.79
CA ASN A 39 -3.65 -18.31 -2.81
C ASN A 39 -4.57 -18.41 -1.59
N HIS A 40 -4.97 -19.61 -1.18
CA HIS A 40 -5.79 -19.80 0.02
C HIS A 40 -5.05 -19.37 1.29
N ASN A 41 -3.74 -19.62 1.38
CA ASN A 41 -2.91 -19.24 2.51
C ASN A 41 -2.57 -17.74 2.56
N GLN A 42 -2.83 -16.96 1.50
CA GLN A 42 -2.64 -15.50 1.54
C GLN A 42 -3.55 -14.86 2.58
N GLU A 43 -4.82 -15.26 2.65
CA GLU A 43 -5.76 -14.74 3.65
C GLU A 43 -5.32 -15.08 5.08
N ILE A 44 -4.80 -16.28 5.30
CA ILE A 44 -4.26 -16.71 6.60
C ILE A 44 -3.03 -15.90 6.96
N THR A 45 -2.14 -15.63 6.00
CA THR A 45 -0.94 -14.81 6.21
C THR A 45 -1.32 -13.38 6.61
N ILE A 46 -2.28 -12.78 5.90
CA ILE A 46 -2.78 -11.43 6.23
C ILE A 46 -3.37 -11.41 7.64
N VAL A 47 -4.20 -12.39 8.00
CA VAL A 47 -4.76 -12.48 9.35
C VAL A 47 -3.67 -12.69 10.41
N ALA A 48 -2.65 -13.50 10.13
CA ALA A 48 -1.51 -13.71 11.02
C ALA A 48 -0.68 -12.43 11.19
N GLU A 49 -0.46 -11.65 10.12
CA GLU A 49 0.21 -10.36 10.16
C GLU A 49 -0.60 -9.32 10.92
N MET A 50 -1.92 -9.25 10.69
CA MET A 50 -2.85 -8.42 11.45
C MET A 50 -2.85 -8.80 12.94
N TRP A 51 -2.84 -10.09 13.25
CA TRP A 51 -2.82 -10.59 14.62
C TRP A 51 -1.47 -10.28 15.30
N ASN A 52 -0.36 -10.41 14.57
CA ASN A 52 0.95 -9.99 15.05
C ASN A 52 1.03 -8.47 15.25
N GLY A 53 0.43 -7.68 14.36
CA GLY A 53 0.30 -6.23 14.51
C GLY A 53 -0.52 -5.84 15.73
N TYR A 54 -1.67 -6.49 15.92
CA TYR A 54 -2.52 -6.34 17.11
C TYR A 54 -1.78 -6.73 18.38
N HIS A 55 -1.09 -7.87 18.38
CA HIS A 55 -0.32 -8.35 19.51
C HIS A 55 0.81 -7.38 19.87
N ARG A 56 1.57 -6.89 18.87
CA ARG A 56 2.61 -5.87 19.09
C ARG A 56 2.04 -4.55 19.61
N ASN A 57 0.88 -4.12 19.11
CA ASN A 57 0.22 -2.91 19.60
C ASN A 57 -0.30 -3.09 21.04
N VAL A 58 -0.88 -4.24 21.35
CA VAL A 58 -1.33 -4.58 22.71
C VAL A 58 -0.13 -4.68 23.66
N GLU A 59 0.94 -5.37 23.25
CA GLU A 59 2.16 -5.50 24.03
C GLU A 59 2.84 -4.14 24.25
N PHE A 60 2.95 -3.30 23.22
CA PHE A 60 3.43 -1.92 23.34
C PHE A 60 2.57 -1.11 24.33
N ASN A 61 1.25 -1.20 24.21
CA ASN A 61 0.34 -0.50 25.11
C ASN A 61 0.47 -1.01 26.56
N LEU A 62 0.60 -2.32 26.77
CA LEU A 62 0.79 -2.92 28.09
C LEU A 62 2.14 -2.53 28.71
N GLN A 63 3.22 -2.54 27.93
CA GLN A 63 4.56 -2.14 28.40
C GLN A 63 4.62 -0.65 28.77
N ASN A 64 3.86 0.20 28.06
CA ASN A 64 3.83 1.63 28.34
C ASN A 64 2.83 2.03 29.44
N MET A 65 1.99 1.11 29.94
CA MET A 65 1.19 1.36 31.14
C MET A 65 2.02 1.36 32.42
N ASP A 66 3.19 0.69 32.42
CA ASP A 66 4.04 0.50 33.62
C ASP A 66 5.13 1.57 33.79
N THR A 67 5.43 2.34 32.74
CA THR A 67 6.40 3.45 32.81
C THR A 67 5.68 4.79 32.76
N HIS A 68 5.86 5.65 33.77
CA HIS A 68 5.36 7.03 33.83
C HIS A 68 5.88 7.98 32.72
N LEU A 69 6.43 7.46 31.63
CA LEU A 69 6.65 8.19 30.38
C LEU A 69 5.33 8.13 29.59
N PRO A 70 4.74 9.27 29.19
CA PRO A 70 3.49 9.24 28.45
C PRO A 70 3.71 8.39 27.20
N PRO A 71 2.86 7.37 26.94
CA PRO A 71 2.98 6.51 25.77
C PRO A 71 3.13 7.40 24.53
N GLY A 72 3.84 6.90 23.51
CA GLY A 72 3.74 7.42 22.16
C GLY A 72 2.27 7.29 21.73
N LYS A 73 1.45 8.26 22.15
CA LYS A 73 0.06 8.37 21.76
C LYS A 73 0.10 8.45 20.23
N ILE A 74 -0.95 7.96 19.58
CA ILE A 74 -1.22 8.17 18.16
C ILE A 74 -1.50 9.66 17.88
N LEU A 75 -0.74 10.56 18.51
CA LEU A 75 -0.85 12.00 18.55
C LEU A 75 0.53 12.63 18.25
N THR A 76 0.51 13.77 17.59
CA THR A 76 1.69 14.61 17.41
C THR A 76 2.06 15.35 18.69
N ASN A 77 3.20 16.03 18.70
CA ASN A 77 3.63 16.91 19.78
C ASN A 77 2.70 18.13 19.98
N GLN A 78 1.83 18.42 19.00
CA GLN A 78 0.76 19.42 19.11
C GLN A 78 -0.60 18.78 19.39
N SER A 79 -0.66 17.51 19.78
CA SER A 79 -1.91 16.81 20.09
C SER A 79 -2.86 16.60 18.90
N GLU A 80 -2.35 16.59 17.67
CA GLU A 80 -3.14 16.16 16.49
C GLU A 80 -3.12 14.64 16.36
N PRO A 81 -4.26 13.97 16.11
CA PRO A 81 -4.31 12.53 16.00
C PRO A 81 -3.79 12.04 14.63
N LEU A 82 -2.94 11.02 14.66
CA LEU A 82 -2.54 10.21 13.51
C LEU A 82 -3.69 9.24 13.17
N ASN A 83 -4.75 9.78 12.60
CA ASN A 83 -6.05 9.13 12.42
C ASN A 83 -6.20 8.31 11.12
N VAL A 84 -5.16 8.24 10.29
CA VAL A 84 -5.07 7.33 9.13
C VAL A 84 -3.70 6.67 9.07
N ILE A 85 -3.66 5.38 8.71
CA ILE A 85 -2.43 4.61 8.48
C ILE A 85 -2.52 3.95 7.11
N ILE A 86 -1.54 4.18 6.24
CA ILE A 86 -1.29 3.32 5.08
C ILE A 86 -0.39 2.18 5.53
N SER A 87 -0.90 0.95 5.48
CA SER A 87 -0.22 -0.25 5.94
C SER A 87 1.09 -0.47 5.19
N GLY A 88 2.11 -0.96 5.90
CA GLY A 88 3.36 -1.42 5.31
C GLY A 88 3.20 -2.64 4.39
N THR A 89 2.03 -3.29 4.40
CA THR A 89 1.66 -4.36 3.45
C THR A 89 1.17 -3.84 2.10
N SER A 90 0.99 -2.52 1.97
CA SER A 90 0.67 -1.88 0.68
C SER A 90 1.80 -2.08 -0.32
N ASP A 91 1.50 -1.96 -1.61
CA ASP A 91 2.50 -2.12 -2.66
C ASP A 91 3.72 -1.21 -2.44
N PRO A 92 4.96 -1.73 -2.52
CA PRO A 92 6.17 -0.94 -2.26
C PRO A 92 6.29 0.31 -3.14
N ALA A 93 5.69 0.27 -4.33
CA ALA A 93 5.61 1.44 -5.21
C ALA A 93 4.90 2.62 -4.52
N VAL A 94 3.82 2.38 -3.78
CA VAL A 94 3.06 3.40 -3.04
C VAL A 94 3.82 3.90 -1.82
N LEU A 95 4.59 3.04 -1.15
CA LEU A 95 5.34 3.40 0.06
C LEU A 95 6.61 4.22 -0.23
N SER A 96 7.01 4.35 -1.50
CA SER A 96 8.08 5.26 -1.91
C SER A 96 7.62 6.73 -1.84
N PRO A 97 8.53 7.70 -1.62
CA PRO A 97 8.15 9.12 -1.58
C PRO A 97 7.39 9.58 -2.84
N ASP A 98 7.89 9.22 -4.02
CA ASP A 98 7.28 9.60 -5.30
C ASP A 98 5.95 8.90 -5.55
N GLY A 99 5.84 7.62 -5.18
CA GLY A 99 4.61 6.86 -5.34
C GLY A 99 3.53 7.29 -4.36
N PHE A 100 3.89 7.62 -3.11
CA PHE A 100 2.96 8.18 -2.14
C PHE A 100 2.44 9.53 -2.62
N ALA A 101 3.32 10.40 -3.12
CA ALA A 101 2.93 11.68 -3.71
C ALA A 101 1.96 11.47 -4.89
N ALA A 102 2.26 10.55 -5.81
CA ALA A 102 1.41 10.25 -6.95
C ALA A 102 0.05 9.64 -6.55
N TYR A 103 0.01 8.83 -5.49
CA TYR A 103 -1.21 8.27 -4.93
C TYR A 103 -2.08 9.35 -4.29
N VAL A 104 -1.54 10.20 -3.41
CA VAL A 104 -2.38 11.22 -2.76
C VAL A 104 -2.83 12.31 -3.75
N SER A 105 -2.05 12.59 -4.80
CA SER A 105 -2.50 13.43 -5.93
C SER A 105 -3.67 12.81 -6.70
N SER A 106 -3.75 11.48 -6.86
CA SER A 106 -4.95 10.84 -7.45
C SER A 106 -6.18 11.02 -6.57
N LEU A 107 -6.00 11.22 -5.26
CA LEU A 107 -7.06 11.55 -4.28
C LEU A 107 -7.41 13.06 -4.21
N LYS A 108 -6.83 13.89 -5.08
CA LYS A 108 -6.97 15.36 -5.11
C LYS A 108 -6.30 16.08 -3.94
N PHE A 109 -5.18 15.55 -3.47
CA PHE A 109 -4.30 16.22 -2.53
C PHE A 109 -2.97 16.54 -3.21
N ASP A 110 -2.61 17.81 -3.24
CA ASP A 110 -1.34 18.25 -3.80
C ASP A 110 -0.39 18.68 -2.67
N PRO A 111 0.93 18.52 -2.87
CA PRO A 111 1.90 18.97 -1.89
C PRO A 111 1.70 20.47 -1.68
N ASP A 112 1.58 20.89 -0.43
CA ASP A 112 1.57 22.31 -0.14
C ASP A 112 2.92 22.88 -0.58
N SER A 113 2.94 23.79 -1.55
CA SER A 113 4.18 24.35 -2.11
C SER A 113 4.95 25.18 -1.07
N PHE A 114 4.33 25.46 0.08
CA PHE A 114 4.92 26.05 1.27
C PHE A 114 5.22 25.01 2.36
N ALA A 115 5.00 23.71 2.12
CA ALA A 115 5.38 22.62 3.02
C ALA A 115 6.90 22.61 3.21
N GLY A 116 7.34 23.00 4.41
CA GLY A 116 8.75 23.18 4.75
C GLY A 116 9.30 24.60 4.56
N GLN A 117 8.51 25.53 4.01
CA GLN A 117 8.78 26.97 4.01
C GLN A 117 7.81 27.77 4.92
N SER A 118 6.81 27.13 5.54
CA SER A 118 6.31 27.69 6.80
C SER A 118 7.52 27.78 7.73
N SER A 119 7.77 28.99 8.24
CA SER A 119 8.73 29.25 9.31
C SER A 119 8.76 28.07 10.29
N SER A 120 9.94 27.74 10.81
CA SER A 120 10.27 26.64 11.74
C SER A 120 9.36 26.41 12.96
N ASN A 121 8.22 27.08 13.07
CA ASN A 121 7.24 27.07 14.13
C ASN A 121 6.00 26.17 13.86
N ASP A 122 5.71 25.75 12.61
CA ASP A 122 4.53 24.91 12.30
C ASP A 122 4.85 23.43 11.99
N ALA A 123 6.12 23.06 11.99
CA ALA A 123 6.52 21.66 11.78
C ALA A 123 6.15 20.84 13.03
N GLN A 124 5.40 19.75 12.84
CA GLN A 124 5.00 18.87 13.92
C GLN A 124 5.91 17.66 14.00
N GLN A 125 5.99 17.09 15.19
CA GLN A 125 6.72 15.88 15.48
C GLN A 125 5.77 14.77 15.90
N ALA A 126 6.10 13.54 15.55
CA ALA A 126 5.41 12.34 16.01
C ALA A 126 6.42 11.27 16.39
N ASN A 127 6.07 10.46 17.39
CA ASN A 127 6.82 9.25 17.74
C ASN A 127 5.99 8.03 17.35
N LEU A 128 6.47 7.29 16.35
CA LEU A 128 5.74 6.16 15.77
C LEU A 128 5.99 4.83 16.49
N GLY A 129 6.66 4.86 17.66
CA GLY A 129 7.00 3.65 18.41
C GLY A 129 8.05 2.77 17.74
N ASP A 130 8.71 3.25 16.70
CA ASP A 130 9.66 2.50 15.87
C ASP A 130 11.12 2.58 16.34
N GLY A 131 11.35 3.27 17.46
CA GLY A 131 12.67 3.45 18.06
C GLY A 131 13.45 4.66 17.55
N ASN A 132 12.89 5.48 16.64
CA ASN A 132 13.49 6.75 16.24
C ASN A 132 13.19 7.90 17.23
N GLY A 133 12.20 7.72 18.11
CA GLY A 133 11.74 8.79 18.99
C GLY A 133 10.85 9.79 18.25
N TRP A 134 10.86 11.05 18.68
CA TRP A 134 10.08 12.12 18.06
C TRP A 134 10.75 12.58 16.76
N MET A 135 10.08 12.37 15.64
CA MET A 135 10.57 12.72 14.30
C MET A 135 9.72 13.82 13.70
N ASN A 136 10.34 14.75 12.98
CA ASN A 136 9.63 15.76 12.19
C ASN A 136 8.78 15.09 11.11
N GLN A 137 7.66 15.73 10.76
CA GLN A 137 6.83 15.32 9.63
C GLN A 137 7.64 15.17 8.34
N THR A 138 7.28 14.19 7.52
CA THR A 138 7.88 13.95 6.21
C THR A 138 7.33 14.92 5.16
N GLY A 139 6.06 15.34 5.28
CA GLY A 139 5.49 16.38 4.43
C GLY A 139 4.07 16.77 4.82
N LEU A 140 3.49 17.68 4.04
CA LEU A 140 2.16 18.27 4.22
C LEU A 140 1.46 18.35 2.86
N TYR A 141 0.21 17.92 2.81
CA TYR A 141 -0.62 17.95 1.60
C TYR A 141 -1.94 18.66 1.87
N ARG A 142 -2.47 19.36 0.87
CA ARG A 142 -3.76 20.07 0.93
C ARG A 142 -4.66 19.64 -0.22
N LYS A 143 -5.97 19.60 0.02
CA LYS A 143 -6.95 19.27 -1.00
C LYS A 143 -7.02 20.37 -2.06
N THR A 144 -7.06 19.98 -3.34
CA THR A 144 -7.18 20.89 -4.47
C THR A 144 -8.56 20.81 -5.17
N PRO A 145 -9.04 21.92 -5.80
CA PRO A 145 -8.38 23.23 -5.93
C PRO A 145 -8.49 24.11 -4.67
N ALA A 146 -7.38 24.79 -4.33
CA ALA A 146 -7.24 25.69 -3.17
C ALA A 146 -8.16 26.94 -3.22
N LEU A 147 -8.83 27.22 -4.35
CA LEU A 147 -9.71 28.38 -4.47
C LEU A 147 -10.96 28.29 -3.58
N MET A 148 -11.39 27.07 -3.22
CA MET A 148 -12.50 26.87 -2.27
C MET A 148 -12.03 27.00 -0.79
N GLU A 149 -10.73 26.83 -0.54
CA GLU A 149 -10.10 26.82 0.80
C GLU A 149 -10.01 28.23 1.40
N VAL A 150 -9.80 29.26 0.57
CA VAL A 150 -9.71 30.67 0.98
C VAL A 150 -11.01 31.19 1.62
N LEU A 151 -12.18 30.61 1.26
CA LEU A 151 -13.49 31.06 1.76
C LEU A 151 -14.12 30.13 2.80
N GLN A 152 -13.82 28.83 2.79
CA GLN A 152 -14.51 27.83 3.64
C GLN A 152 -13.59 26.91 4.44
N GLY A 153 -12.28 26.92 4.19
CA GLY A 153 -11.37 25.94 4.75
C GLY A 153 -11.25 24.67 3.91
N GLY A 154 -10.31 23.80 4.25
CA GLY A 154 -9.89 22.70 3.40
C GLY A 154 -9.32 21.52 4.18
N ASN A 155 -9.45 20.33 3.60
CA ASN A 155 -8.81 19.14 4.15
C ASN A 155 -7.31 19.21 3.87
N HIS A 156 -6.52 18.99 4.89
CA HIS A 156 -5.07 18.85 4.79
C HIS A 156 -4.62 17.67 5.65
N PHE A 157 -3.42 17.18 5.38
CA PHE A 157 -2.80 16.22 6.27
C PHE A 157 -1.28 16.33 6.32
N ARG A 158 -0.73 15.96 7.46
CA ARG A 158 0.71 15.72 7.69
C ARG A 158 0.95 14.22 7.71
N TYR A 159 2.15 13.79 7.33
CA TYR A 159 2.49 12.37 7.38
C TYR A 159 3.91 12.10 7.87
N TRP A 160 4.11 10.89 8.37
CA TRP A 160 5.37 10.33 8.84
C TRP A 160 5.52 8.89 8.36
N VAL A 161 6.76 8.44 8.15
CA VAL A 161 7.06 7.07 7.72
C VAL A 161 7.68 6.28 8.86
N GLN A 162 7.15 5.10 9.13
CA GLN A 162 7.65 4.20 10.18
C GLN A 162 8.85 3.39 9.66
N ASN A 163 10.05 3.88 9.93
CA ASN A 163 11.31 3.33 9.39
C ASN A 163 12.39 3.09 10.46
N GLY A 164 12.03 3.15 11.74
CA GLY A 164 12.96 2.96 12.85
C GLY A 164 13.39 1.51 13.07
N LYS A 165 14.54 1.34 13.74
CA LYS A 165 15.19 0.04 13.94
C LYS A 165 14.36 -0.97 14.75
N LYS A 166 13.40 -0.51 15.56
CA LYS A 166 12.52 -1.39 16.36
C LYS A 166 11.26 -1.81 15.59
N ALA A 167 10.85 -1.05 14.57
CA ALA A 167 9.72 -1.38 13.71
C ALA A 167 9.85 -0.66 12.36
N ASN A 168 10.62 -1.23 11.43
CA ASN A 168 10.74 -0.70 10.07
C ASN A 168 9.72 -1.39 9.16
N THR A 169 8.46 -0.94 9.22
CA THR A 169 7.37 -1.52 8.43
C THR A 169 7.19 -0.79 7.10
N GLY A 170 7.72 0.43 6.96
CA GLY A 170 7.41 1.32 5.83
C GLY A 170 6.00 1.92 5.86
N ALA A 171 5.20 1.63 6.89
CA ALA A 171 3.86 2.18 7.04
C ALA A 171 3.89 3.71 7.12
N ILE A 172 2.86 4.35 6.56
CA ILE A 172 2.72 5.81 6.54
C ILE A 172 1.62 6.21 7.51
N PHE A 173 1.99 6.96 8.55
CA PHE A 173 1.09 7.50 9.55
C PHE A 173 0.68 8.92 9.15
N ILE A 174 -0.62 9.22 9.19
CA ILE A 174 -1.19 10.44 8.66
C ILE A 174 -2.05 11.11 9.74
N ALA A 175 -1.83 12.40 9.98
CA ALA A 175 -2.74 13.26 10.72
C ALA A 175 -3.56 14.10 9.74
N ALA A 176 -4.80 13.67 9.48
CA ALA A 176 -5.73 14.35 8.59
C ALA A 176 -6.73 15.21 9.37
N SER A 177 -6.96 16.43 8.91
CA SER A 177 -7.94 17.33 9.50
C SER A 177 -8.51 18.33 8.48
N ILE A 178 -9.62 18.98 8.83
CA ILE A 178 -10.17 20.11 8.07
C ILE A 178 -9.93 21.40 8.86
N GLU A 179 -9.18 22.34 8.27
CA GLU A 179 -9.00 23.70 8.80
C GLU A 179 -10.17 24.59 8.38
N MET A 180 -10.54 25.58 9.21
CA MET A 180 -11.40 26.68 8.79
C MET A 180 -10.66 27.64 7.87
N GLY A 181 -11.41 28.34 7.01
CA GLY A 181 -10.85 29.33 6.07
C GLY A 181 -10.18 30.52 6.79
N LEU A 182 -9.39 31.29 6.02
CA LEU A 182 -8.55 32.40 6.50
C LEU A 182 -9.27 33.45 7.37
N LYS A 183 -10.59 33.65 7.20
CA LYS A 183 -11.39 34.60 7.99
C LYS A 183 -11.62 34.17 9.45
N GLN A 184 -11.31 32.93 9.81
CA GLN A 184 -11.58 32.33 11.13
C GLN A 184 -10.30 31.89 11.86
N HIS A 185 -9.13 32.45 11.46
CA HIS A 185 -7.83 32.26 12.12
C HIS A 185 -7.31 30.81 12.16
N HIS A 186 -7.52 30.00 11.11
CA HIS A 186 -6.92 28.65 10.99
C HIS A 186 -7.32 27.65 12.10
N ASN A 187 -8.41 27.88 12.83
CA ASN A 187 -8.91 26.89 13.79
C ASN A 187 -9.47 25.68 13.02
N ILE A 188 -9.23 24.47 13.53
CA ILE A 188 -9.86 23.25 12.99
C ILE A 188 -11.39 23.33 13.22
N VAL A 189 -12.19 22.93 12.23
CA VAL A 189 -13.66 22.92 12.37
C VAL A 189 -14.11 21.97 13.49
N SER A 190 -15.32 22.18 14.03
CA SER A 190 -15.92 21.17 14.91
C SER A 190 -15.95 19.81 14.18
N ASN A 191 -15.49 18.75 14.87
CA ASN A 191 -15.31 17.42 14.29
C ASN A 191 -14.28 17.33 13.14
N GLY A 192 -13.36 18.30 13.03
CA GLY A 192 -12.47 18.42 11.88
C GLY A 192 -11.49 17.28 11.67
N TYR A 193 -11.11 16.55 12.74
CA TYR A 193 -10.29 15.33 12.60
C TYR A 193 -11.07 14.21 11.91
N ASP A 194 -12.27 13.93 12.38
CA ASP A 194 -13.11 12.87 11.84
C ASP A 194 -13.52 13.20 10.40
N LEU A 195 -13.92 14.45 10.13
CA LEU A 195 -14.23 14.90 8.78
C LEU A 195 -13.02 14.83 7.83
N GLY A 196 -11.84 15.19 8.34
CA GLY A 196 -10.59 15.12 7.57
C GLY A 196 -10.24 13.69 7.17
N ARG A 197 -10.25 12.79 8.14
CA ARG A 197 -10.07 11.35 7.95
C ARG A 197 -11.11 10.77 7.00
N ASP A 198 -12.40 10.97 7.29
CA ASP A 198 -13.50 10.33 6.57
C ASP A 198 -13.54 10.77 5.10
N GLN A 199 -13.20 12.02 4.82
CA GLN A 199 -13.10 12.51 3.46
C GLN A 199 -11.90 11.92 2.71
N LEU A 200 -10.72 11.79 3.36
CA LEU A 200 -9.55 11.15 2.75
C LEU A 200 -9.83 9.67 2.48
N VAL A 201 -10.31 8.94 3.49
CA VAL A 201 -10.65 7.51 3.41
C VAL A 201 -11.75 7.28 2.37
N GLY A 202 -12.82 8.07 2.41
CA GLY A 202 -13.93 7.99 1.47
C GLY A 202 -13.49 8.20 0.02
N ASN A 203 -12.65 9.21 -0.23
CA ASN A 203 -12.06 9.43 -1.56
C ASN A 203 -11.19 8.24 -2.02
N ALA A 204 -10.44 7.62 -1.10
CA ALA A 204 -9.54 6.53 -1.41
C ALA A 204 -10.27 5.21 -1.70
N THR A 205 -11.38 4.94 -1.01
CA THR A 205 -12.04 3.63 -1.02
C THR A 205 -13.31 3.57 -1.87
N GLN A 206 -13.81 4.70 -2.39
CA GLN A 206 -15.06 4.71 -3.16
C GLN A 206 -14.94 3.98 -4.51
N ALA A 207 -13.80 4.12 -5.18
CA ALA A 207 -13.48 3.47 -6.44
C ALA A 207 -11.96 3.49 -6.64
N PRO A 208 -11.39 2.65 -7.53
CA PRO A 208 -10.02 2.80 -7.95
C PRO A 208 -9.74 4.22 -8.45
N THR A 209 -8.60 4.78 -8.04
CA THR A 209 -8.13 6.09 -8.53
C THR A 209 -6.90 5.88 -9.39
N HIS A 210 -6.45 6.90 -10.12
CA HIS A 210 -5.30 6.70 -10.99
C HIS A 210 -4.46 7.97 -11.15
N SER A 211 -3.18 7.76 -11.40
CA SER A 211 -2.29 8.71 -12.03
C SER A 211 -2.29 8.50 -13.55
N ASN A 212 -1.37 9.14 -14.27
CA ASN A 212 -1.22 8.92 -15.72
C ASN A 212 -0.69 7.52 -16.08
N LYS A 213 -0.12 6.78 -15.11
CA LYS A 213 0.56 5.50 -15.36
C LYS A 213 0.10 4.37 -14.45
N THR A 214 -0.49 4.69 -13.31
CA THR A 214 -0.78 3.73 -12.24
C THR A 214 -2.22 3.89 -11.78
N GLU A 215 -2.95 2.79 -11.74
CA GLU A 215 -4.23 2.66 -11.04
C GLU A 215 -3.96 2.20 -9.61
N TYR A 216 -4.69 2.77 -8.66
CA TYR A 216 -4.60 2.49 -7.24
C TYR A 216 -5.95 1.95 -6.76
N THR A 217 -5.94 0.76 -6.15
CA THR A 217 -7.10 0.22 -5.45
C THR A 217 -6.82 0.30 -3.95
N THR A 218 -7.68 0.98 -3.20
CA THR A 218 -7.54 1.10 -1.74
C THR A 218 -8.60 0.27 -1.03
N LYS A 219 -8.16 -0.55 -0.07
CA LYS A 219 -9.02 -1.30 0.84
C LYS A 219 -8.94 -0.73 2.24
N LEU A 220 -10.09 -0.49 2.87
CA LEU A 220 -10.17 -0.22 4.31
C LEU A 220 -10.03 -1.55 5.06
N LEU A 221 -8.88 -1.78 5.71
CA LEU A 221 -8.62 -2.98 6.50
C LEU A 221 -9.32 -2.92 7.85
N SER A 222 -9.24 -1.77 8.54
CA SER A 222 -9.92 -1.55 9.81
C SER A 222 -10.24 -0.07 10.04
N MET A 223 -11.20 0.17 10.92
CA MET A 223 -11.61 1.48 11.40
C MET A 223 -11.97 1.36 12.87
N ASP A 224 -10.97 1.39 13.74
CA ASP A 224 -11.12 1.03 15.16
C ASP A 224 -10.61 2.10 16.11
N ALA A 225 -11.21 2.14 17.30
CA ALA A 225 -10.87 3.12 18.33
C ALA A 225 -9.82 2.63 19.34
N SER A 226 -9.21 1.46 19.11
CA SER A 226 -8.29 0.86 20.08
C SER A 226 -6.99 1.64 20.20
N LEU A 227 -6.53 2.22 19.08
CA LEU A 227 -5.29 3.01 19.01
C LEU A 227 -5.40 4.36 19.72
N MET A 228 -6.60 4.91 19.88
CA MET A 228 -6.84 6.15 20.66
C MET A 228 -7.45 5.86 22.04
N ARG A 229 -7.40 4.62 22.52
CA ARG A 229 -7.97 4.29 23.83
C ARG A 229 -7.28 5.11 24.93
N GLY A 230 -8.07 5.81 25.73
CA GLY A 230 -7.58 6.69 26.80
C GLY A 230 -7.22 8.10 26.33
N VAL A 231 -7.32 8.41 25.04
CA VAL A 231 -7.28 9.78 24.52
C VAL A 231 -8.66 10.40 24.70
N SER A 232 -8.72 11.51 25.44
CA SER A 232 -9.94 12.29 25.62
C SER A 232 -9.91 13.55 24.76
N LYS A 233 -11.05 14.25 24.68
CA LYS A 233 -11.14 15.59 24.06
C LYS A 233 -10.09 16.57 24.61
N ASN A 234 -9.70 16.44 25.89
CA ASN A 234 -8.72 17.35 26.49
C ASN A 234 -7.28 17.05 26.08
N ASP A 235 -7.03 15.86 25.52
CA ASP A 235 -5.72 15.46 25.01
C ASP A 235 -5.50 15.89 23.56
N LEU A 236 -6.56 16.34 22.86
CA LEU A 236 -6.54 16.69 21.44
C LEU A 236 -6.33 18.20 21.23
N ASN A 237 -5.64 18.55 20.14
CA ASN A 237 -5.39 19.95 19.81
C ASN A 237 -6.71 20.72 19.68
N HIS A 238 -6.71 21.97 20.12
CA HIS A 238 -7.89 22.84 20.22
C HIS A 238 -9.06 22.28 21.05
N LYS A 239 -8.86 21.17 21.78
CA LYS A 239 -9.91 20.43 22.47
C LYS A 239 -11.06 20.06 21.53
N ILE A 240 -10.76 19.65 20.30
CA ILE A 240 -11.77 19.21 19.34
C ILE A 240 -12.03 17.72 19.58
N SER A 241 -13.31 17.34 19.61
CA SER A 241 -13.69 15.94 19.77
C SER A 241 -13.36 15.14 18.51
N SER A 242 -13.01 13.88 18.71
CA SER A 242 -12.94 12.84 17.70
C SER A 242 -13.69 11.61 18.22
N ASP A 243 -14.23 10.80 17.32
CA ASP A 243 -14.78 9.47 17.62
C ASP A 243 -13.71 8.45 18.06
N GLY A 244 -12.44 8.85 18.04
CA GLY A 244 -11.30 8.04 18.47
C GLY A 244 -10.88 6.97 17.47
N LYS A 245 -11.51 6.88 16.29
CA LYS A 245 -11.21 5.82 15.32
C LYS A 245 -10.01 6.19 14.46
N VAL A 246 -9.20 5.19 14.16
CA VAL A 246 -8.08 5.26 13.23
C VAL A 246 -8.39 4.36 12.05
N ALA A 247 -8.27 4.88 10.83
CA ALA A 247 -8.45 4.11 9.61
C ALA A 247 -7.13 3.44 9.20
N VAL A 248 -7.15 2.14 8.92
CA VAL A 248 -6.00 1.42 8.34
C VAL A 248 -6.33 1.04 6.90
N LEU A 249 -5.52 1.53 5.97
CA LEU A 249 -5.70 1.34 4.53
C LEU A 249 -4.59 0.45 3.97
N GLU A 250 -4.96 -0.38 3.00
CA GLU A 250 -4.02 -1.10 2.14
C GLU A 250 -4.21 -0.65 0.71
N VAL A 251 -3.10 -0.32 0.04
CA VAL A 251 -3.11 0.20 -1.34
C VAL A 251 -2.38 -0.76 -2.26
N THR A 252 -3.05 -1.21 -3.30
CA THR A 252 -2.46 -2.00 -4.38
C THR A 252 -2.47 -1.21 -5.69
N THR A 253 -1.55 -1.57 -6.59
CA THR A 253 -1.28 -0.87 -7.84
C THR A 253 -1.44 -1.78 -9.05
N ALA A 254 -1.91 -1.20 -10.15
CA ALA A 254 -1.92 -1.83 -11.46
C ALA A 254 -1.51 -0.81 -12.53
N PRO A 255 -1.02 -1.23 -13.70
CA PRO A 255 -0.78 -0.31 -14.81
C PRO A 255 -2.08 0.36 -15.26
N TRP A 256 -2.16 1.68 -15.20
CA TRP A 256 -3.30 2.42 -15.74
C TRP A 256 -3.22 2.45 -17.26
N ARG A 257 -4.20 1.82 -17.91
CA ARG A 257 -4.40 1.88 -19.36
C ARG A 257 -5.73 2.59 -19.55
N GLY A 258 -5.68 3.92 -19.72
CA GLY A 258 -6.88 4.74 -19.81
C GLY A 258 -7.91 4.18 -20.81
N ASN A 259 -9.19 4.45 -20.56
CA ASN A 259 -10.30 4.04 -21.43
C ASN A 259 -10.00 4.46 -22.88
N GLY A 260 -9.67 3.47 -23.71
CA GLY A 260 -8.89 3.66 -24.93
C GLY A 260 -9.45 4.68 -25.92
N ALA A 261 -8.64 5.68 -26.25
CA ALA A 261 -8.35 5.91 -27.66
C ALA A 261 -7.34 4.82 -28.06
N SER A 262 -7.82 3.76 -28.70
CA SER A 262 -6.98 2.69 -29.22
C SER A 262 -5.93 3.26 -30.17
N VAL A 263 -4.68 3.35 -29.72
CA VAL A 263 -3.54 3.29 -30.64
C VAL A 263 -3.21 1.81 -30.75
N VAL A 264 -3.74 1.17 -31.80
CA VAL A 264 -3.26 -0.14 -32.22
C VAL A 264 -1.81 0.04 -32.64
N ALA A 265 -0.87 -0.16 -31.71
CA ALA A 265 0.49 -0.43 -32.07
C ALA A 265 0.52 -1.89 -32.56
N MET A 266 0.27 -2.08 -33.87
CA MET A 266 0.68 -3.31 -34.52
C MET A 266 2.21 -3.36 -34.44
N GLY A 267 2.74 -4.11 -33.46
CA GLY A 267 4.12 -4.54 -33.52
C GLY A 267 4.35 -5.33 -34.81
N PRO A 268 5.53 -5.23 -35.43
CA PRO A 268 5.80 -5.99 -36.65
C PRO A 268 5.64 -7.48 -36.34
N VAL A 269 4.73 -8.12 -37.07
CA VAL A 269 4.64 -9.58 -37.14
C VAL A 269 5.97 -10.06 -37.72
N LEU A 270 6.86 -10.59 -36.87
CA LEU A 270 7.98 -11.40 -37.35
C LEU A 270 7.37 -12.66 -37.97
N VAL A 271 7.22 -12.65 -39.28
CA VAL A 271 7.06 -13.87 -40.06
C VAL A 271 8.40 -14.61 -39.96
N GLY A 272 8.48 -15.57 -39.05
CA GLY A 272 9.62 -16.46 -38.92
C GLY A 272 9.82 -17.23 -40.21
N ALA A 273 10.77 -16.78 -41.02
CA ALA A 273 11.30 -17.54 -42.13
C ALA A 273 12.00 -18.79 -41.58
N SER A 274 11.57 -19.95 -42.08
CA SER A 274 12.18 -21.24 -41.91
C SER A 274 13.64 -21.22 -42.37
N LEU A 275 14.58 -21.55 -41.48
CA LEU A 275 15.87 -22.11 -41.87
C LEU A 275 16.06 -23.44 -41.15
N ALA A 276 15.72 -24.52 -41.86
CA ALA A 276 16.22 -25.84 -41.56
C ALA A 276 17.68 -25.91 -42.05
N ALA A 277 18.62 -26.00 -41.11
CA ALA A 277 19.98 -26.42 -41.41
C ALA A 277 19.99 -27.94 -41.60
N VAL A 278 20.31 -28.42 -42.80
CA VAL A 278 20.77 -29.79 -43.00
C VAL A 278 22.22 -29.71 -43.44
N ALA A 279 23.10 -30.07 -42.51
CA ALA A 279 24.49 -30.40 -42.80
C ALA A 279 24.53 -31.75 -43.54
N SER A 280 25.24 -31.79 -44.66
CA SER A 280 25.87 -33.01 -45.16
C SER A 280 27.11 -32.60 -45.95
N VAL A 281 28.25 -33.09 -45.46
CA VAL A 281 29.61 -32.84 -45.89
C VAL A 281 30.07 -34.01 -46.76
N ALA A 282 30.70 -33.68 -47.89
CA ALA A 282 31.73 -34.43 -48.63
C ALA A 282 31.30 -35.75 -49.34
N LEU A 283 31.90 -36.19 -50.45
CA LEU A 283 33.23 -35.96 -51.03
C LEU A 283 33.23 -36.41 -52.52
N SER A 284 34.00 -35.68 -53.34
CA SER A 284 34.79 -36.08 -54.55
C SER A 284 34.24 -37.01 -55.65
N LEU A 285 34.45 -36.55 -56.90
CA LEU A 285 34.87 -37.25 -58.14
C LEU A 285 34.63 -38.76 -58.24
#